data_AF-A0AAQ3VIB1-F1
#
_entry.id   AF-A0AAQ3VIB1-F1
#
_cell.length_a   1.000
_cell.length_b   1.000
_cell.length_c   1.000
_cell.angle_alpha   90.00
_cell.angle_beta   90.00
_cell.angle_gamma   90.00
#
_symmetry.space_group_name_H-M   'P 1'
#
loop_
_entity.id
_entity.type
_entity.pdbx_description
1 polymer ?
#
loop_
_entity_poly.entity_id
_entity_poly.type
_entity_poly.pdbx_seq_one_letter_code
_entity_poly.pdbx_strand_id
1 'polypeptide(L)'
;MQTGKNVKLILDMSRCTAAEGGKAGSATQAGLVINAFRVTTRNGISFANAHQTVDSSGHAVTECIRHSLSREGKLTVRASKLVIGTTELVNQGEFVCELPDGAKFIW
;
A
#
# COMPACT_ATOMS: atom_id res chain seq x y z
N MET A 1 18.17 12.53 -1.91
CA MET A 1 17.98 11.07 -1.72
C MET A 1 19.15 10.50 -0.91
N GLN A 2 19.38 10.97 0.31
CA GLN A 2 20.75 11.16 0.78
C GLN A 2 21.45 9.97 1.48
N THR A 3 20.93 8.74 1.53
CA THR A 3 21.69 7.62 2.17
C THR A 3 21.41 6.20 1.67
N GLY A 4 20.52 5.98 0.68
CA GLY A 4 20.22 4.61 0.22
C GLY A 4 19.73 3.66 1.32
N LYS A 5 19.16 4.20 2.41
CA LYS A 5 18.72 3.43 3.58
C LYS A 5 17.64 2.42 3.21
N ASN A 6 17.68 1.27 3.87
CA ASN A 6 16.63 0.26 3.81
C ASN A 6 15.42 0.76 4.61
N VAL A 7 14.46 1.36 3.92
CA VAL A 7 13.23 1.87 4.54
C VAL A 7 12.20 0.75 4.61
N LYS A 8 11.57 0.56 5.77
CA LYS A 8 10.39 -0.29 5.94
C LYS A 8 9.17 0.58 6.22
N LEU A 9 8.05 0.22 5.63
CA LEU A 9 6.73 0.73 5.96
C LEU A 9 6.04 -0.27 6.89
N ILE A 10 5.43 0.23 7.96
CA ILE A 10 4.45 -0.48 8.78
C ILE A 10 3.12 0.25 8.65
N LEU A 11 2.04 -0.50 8.41
CA LEU A 11 0.67 0.00 8.34
C LEU A 11 -0.16 -0.60 9.46
N ASP A 12 -0.99 0.23 10.08
CA ASP A 12 -2.10 -0.21 10.93
C ASP A 12 -3.41 0.13 10.23
N MET A 13 -4.02 -0.88 9.58
CA MET A 13 -5.22 -0.67 8.77
C MET A 13 -6.44 -0.27 9.61
N SER A 14 -6.43 -0.54 10.93
CA SER A 14 -7.51 -0.10 11.84
C SER A 14 -7.52 1.42 12.05
N ARG A 15 -6.39 2.08 11.74
CA ARG A 15 -6.20 3.53 11.78
C ARG A 15 -6.28 4.18 10.40
N CYS A 16 -6.51 3.39 9.36
CA CYS A 16 -6.73 3.88 8.00
C CYS A 16 -8.23 3.94 7.70
N THR A 17 -8.60 4.80 6.75
CA THR A 17 -9.98 4.93 6.28
C THR A 17 -10.09 4.51 4.83
N ALA A 18 -11.15 3.80 4.45
CA ALA A 18 -11.48 3.57 3.06
C ALA A 18 -11.73 4.92 2.37
N ALA A 19 -11.14 5.14 1.20
CA ALA A 19 -11.30 6.37 0.44
C ALA A 19 -12.77 6.62 0.07
N GLU A 20 -13.53 5.55 -0.17
CA GLU A 20 -14.98 5.60 -0.37
C GLU A 20 -15.72 5.31 0.94
N GLY A 21 -16.47 6.30 1.43
CA GLY A 21 -17.37 6.13 2.57
C GLY A 21 -16.72 6.16 3.96
N GLY A 22 -15.40 6.42 4.06
CA GLY A 22 -14.72 6.77 5.32
C GLY A 22 -14.71 5.69 6.41
N LYS A 23 -15.16 4.46 6.09
CA LYS A 23 -15.15 3.35 7.03
C LYS A 23 -13.70 2.99 7.39
N ALA A 24 -13.47 2.63 8.66
CA ALA A 24 -12.17 2.13 9.07
C ALA A 24 -11.78 0.88 8.27
N GLY A 25 -10.49 0.70 8.03
CA GLY A 25 -9.95 -0.54 7.46
C GLY A 25 -10.11 -1.73 8.42
N SER A 26 -9.70 -2.91 7.97
CA SER A 26 -9.70 -4.10 8.82
C SER A 26 -8.69 -3.98 9.96
N ALA A 27 -8.87 -4.77 11.03
CA ALA A 27 -7.92 -4.87 12.15
C ALA A 27 -6.66 -5.67 11.74
N THR A 28 -5.97 -5.20 10.71
CA THR A 28 -4.79 -5.85 10.12
C THR A 28 -3.59 -4.92 10.21
N GLN A 29 -2.43 -5.49 10.55
CA GLN A 29 -1.15 -4.81 10.40
C GLN A 29 -0.43 -5.35 9.18
N ALA A 30 0.19 -4.46 8.39
CA ALA A 30 0.96 -4.83 7.21
C ALA A 30 2.37 -4.25 7.28
N GLY A 31 3.33 -4.93 6.64
CA GLY A 31 4.72 -4.54 6.60
C GLY A 31 5.30 -4.70 5.20
N LEU A 32 6.11 -3.73 4.78
CA LEU A 32 6.80 -3.76 3.49
C LEU A 32 8.23 -3.22 3.64
N VAL A 33 9.21 -3.93 3.09
CA VAL A 33 10.53 -3.35 2.82
C VAL A 33 10.47 -2.66 1.46
N ILE A 34 10.76 -1.36 1.42
CA ILE A 34 10.68 -0.56 0.19
C ILE A 34 11.98 -0.76 -0.58
N ASN A 35 11.91 -1.56 -1.66
CA ASN A 35 13.06 -1.83 -2.52
C ASN A 35 13.23 -0.79 -3.64
N ALA A 36 12.15 -0.12 -4.04
CA ALA A 36 12.15 0.90 -5.07
C ALA A 36 11.07 1.96 -4.80
N PHE A 37 11.40 3.22 -5.07
CA PHE A 37 10.49 4.34 -4.95
C PHE A 37 10.80 5.41 -5.98
N ARG A 38 9.81 6.25 -6.27
CA ARG A 38 9.94 7.46 -7.07
C ARG A 38 9.54 8.65 -6.21
N VAL A 39 10.28 9.74 -6.35
CA VAL A 39 9.93 11.04 -5.74
C VAL A 39 9.60 12.01 -6.86
N THR A 40 8.48 12.71 -6.75
CA THR A 40 8.10 13.79 -7.69
C THR A 40 7.77 15.06 -6.93
N THR A 41 7.96 16.22 -7.56
CA THR A 41 7.66 17.51 -6.93
C THR A 41 6.17 17.65 -6.60
N ARG A 42 5.30 17.17 -7.50
CA ARG A 42 3.85 17.29 -7.43
C ARG A 42 3.19 16.27 -6.48
N ASN A 43 3.62 15.00 -6.51
CA ASN A 43 2.86 13.91 -5.89
C ASN A 43 3.56 13.28 -4.68
N GLY A 44 4.70 13.83 -4.25
CA GLY A 44 5.47 13.27 -3.13
C GLY A 44 6.18 11.96 -3.49
N ILE A 45 6.10 10.96 -2.61
CA ILE A 45 6.78 9.66 -2.75
C ILE A 45 5.79 8.60 -3.21
N SER A 46 6.15 7.81 -4.22
CA SER A 46 5.36 6.66 -4.65
C SER A 46 6.22 5.40 -4.70
N PHE A 47 5.66 4.28 -4.28
CA PHE A 47 6.27 2.96 -4.37
C PHE A 47 5.19 1.90 -4.53
N ALA A 48 5.57 0.70 -4.96
CA ALA A 48 4.63 -0.38 -5.19
C ALA A 48 5.29 -1.73 -4.91
N ASN A 49 4.47 -2.73 -4.61
CA ASN A 49 4.88 -4.12 -4.56
C ASN A 49 3.87 -5.00 -5.29
N ALA A 50 4.37 -6.12 -5.81
CA ALA A 50 3.57 -7.23 -6.30
C ALA A 50 3.76 -8.39 -5.32
N HIS A 51 2.68 -8.85 -4.70
CA HIS A 51 2.69 -9.96 -3.74
C HIS A 51 1.98 -11.16 -4.37
N GLN A 52 2.75 -12.21 -4.68
CA GLN A 52 2.18 -13.46 -5.18
C GLN A 52 1.69 -14.28 -3.99
N THR A 53 0.44 -14.72 -4.04
CA THR A 53 -0.21 -15.48 -2.97
C THR A 53 -1.36 -16.31 -3.52
N VAL A 54 -2.16 -16.90 -2.63
CA VAL A 54 -3.38 -17.64 -2.95
C VAL A 54 -4.55 -16.92 -2.27
N ASP A 55 -5.65 -16.74 -3.01
CA ASP A 55 -6.85 -16.12 -2.44
C ASP A 55 -7.73 -17.09 -1.64
N SER A 56 -8.79 -16.59 -1.02
CA SER A 56 -9.70 -17.41 -0.19
C SER A 56 -10.42 -18.52 -0.94
N SER A 57 -10.43 -18.49 -2.28
CA SER A 57 -11.02 -19.51 -3.13
C SER A 57 -9.99 -20.52 -3.64
N GLY A 58 -8.72 -20.38 -3.25
CA GLY A 58 -7.63 -21.29 -3.64
C GLY A 58 -6.97 -20.93 -4.97
N HIS A 59 -7.28 -19.78 -5.57
CA HIS A 59 -6.66 -19.38 -6.83
C HIS A 59 -5.31 -18.70 -6.57
N ALA A 60 -4.31 -19.03 -7.38
CA ALA A 60 -3.05 -18.30 -7.37
C ALA A 60 -3.26 -16.89 -7.94
N VAL A 61 -2.79 -15.88 -7.21
CA VAL A 61 -3.02 -14.46 -7.52
C VAL A 61 -1.75 -13.63 -7.37
N THR A 62 -1.70 -12.49 -8.05
CA THR A 62 -0.77 -11.40 -7.78
C THR A 62 -1.55 -10.21 -7.24
N GLU A 63 -1.22 -9.79 -6.03
CA GLU A 63 -1.72 -8.56 -5.42
C GLU A 63 -0.77 -7.41 -5.73
N CYS A 64 -1.25 -6.43 -6.48
CA CYS A 64 -0.53 -5.21 -6.81
C CYS A 64 -0.93 -4.12 -5.83
N ILE A 65 -0.02 -3.72 -4.95
CA ILE A 65 -0.27 -2.70 -3.92
C ILE A 65 0.54 -1.46 -4.26
N ARG A 66 -0.14 -0.34 -4.47
CA ARG A 66 0.46 0.96 -4.80
C ARG A 66 0.30 1.93 -3.65
N HIS A 67 1.38 2.61 -3.33
CA HIS A 67 1.48 3.55 -2.23
C HIS A 67 1.84 4.93 -2.77
N SER A 68 1.13 5.95 -2.31
CA SER A 68 1.40 7.35 -2.67
C SER A 68 1.35 8.21 -1.41
N LEU A 69 2.52 8.65 -0.94
CA LEU A 69 2.66 9.56 0.19
C LEU A 69 2.69 11.00 -0.31
N SER A 70 1.69 11.78 0.07
CA SER A 70 1.65 13.22 -0.19
C SER A 70 2.64 13.99 0.68
N ARG A 71 2.87 15.27 0.38
CA ARG A 71 3.79 16.13 1.16
C ARG A 71 3.23 16.48 2.54
N GLU A 72 1.91 16.38 2.67
CA GLU A 72 1.14 16.66 3.88
C GLU A 72 1.08 15.45 4.82
N GLY A 73 1.73 14.33 4.48
CA GLY A 73 1.78 13.14 5.34
C GLY A 73 0.60 12.20 5.17
N LYS A 74 -0.17 12.32 4.07
CA LYS A 74 -1.26 11.41 3.73
C LYS A 74 -0.75 10.29 2.82
N LEU A 75 -0.83 9.05 3.28
CA LEU A 75 -0.49 7.87 2.49
C LEU A 75 -1.76 7.24 1.90
N THR A 76 -1.91 7.29 0.57
CA THR A 76 -2.92 6.50 -0.13
C THR A 76 -2.36 5.13 -0.47
N VAL A 77 -3.07 4.08 -0.07
CA VAL A 77 -2.77 2.66 -0.35
C VAL A 77 -3.87 2.10 -1.23
N ARG A 78 -3.53 1.65 -2.43
CA ARG A 78 -4.47 1.02 -3.36
C ARG A 78 -4.07 -0.40 -3.64
N ALA A 79 -4.96 -1.33 -3.33
CA ALA A 79 -4.76 -2.75 -3.55
C ALA A 79 -5.56 -3.21 -4.78
N SER A 80 -4.98 -4.09 -5.59
CA SER A 80 -5.64 -4.70 -6.72
C SER A 80 -5.16 -6.13 -6.88
N LYS A 81 -6.02 -7.03 -7.35
CA LYS A 81 -5.75 -8.46 -7.47
C LYS A 81 -5.86 -8.90 -8.92
N LEU A 82 -4.87 -9.65 -9.40
CA LEU A 82 -4.88 -10.31 -10.70
C LEU A 82 -4.82 -11.82 -10.47
N VAL A 83 -5.77 -12.57 -11.02
CA VAL A 83 -5.72 -14.04 -11.00
C VAL A 83 -4.70 -14.50 -12.03
N ILE A 84 -3.80 -15.42 -11.65
CA ILE A 84 -2.77 -15.91 -12.56
C ILE A 84 -3.43 -16.66 -13.73
N GLY A 85 -2.98 -16.34 -14.95
CA GLY A 85 -3.55 -16.89 -16.17
C GLY A 85 -4.76 -16.10 -16.72
N THR A 86 -5.18 -15.04 -16.04
CA THR A 86 -6.18 -14.09 -16.55
C THR A 86 -5.54 -12.74 -16.86
N THR A 87 -6.31 -11.83 -17.45
CA THR A 87 -5.88 -10.45 -17.75
C THR A 87 -6.62 -9.39 -16.93
N GLU A 88 -7.58 -9.81 -16.11
CA GLU A 88 -8.45 -8.88 -15.38
C GLU A 88 -7.84 -8.50 -14.03
N LEU A 89 -7.64 -7.19 -13.83
CA LEU A 89 -7.18 -6.63 -12.56
C LEU A 89 -8.38 -6.09 -11.77
N VAL A 90 -8.69 -6.75 -10.66
CA VAL A 90 -9.83 -6.40 -9.80
C VAL A 90 -9.38 -5.49 -8.66
N ASN A 91 -10.01 -4.32 -8.52
CA ASN A 91 -9.74 -3.42 -7.39
C ASN A 91 -10.18 -4.07 -6.06
N GLN A 92 -9.28 -4.11 -5.08
CA GLN A 92 -9.58 -4.66 -3.74
C GLN A 92 -9.88 -3.56 -2.71
N GLY A 93 -9.63 -2.30 -3.06
CA GLY A 93 -9.89 -1.15 -2.21
C GLY A 93 -8.82 -0.08 -2.31
N GLU A 94 -9.18 1.11 -1.83
CA GLU A 94 -8.29 2.23 -1.64
C GLU A 94 -8.45 2.75 -0.21
N PHE A 95 -7.33 2.96 0.47
CA PHE A 95 -7.27 3.38 1.85
C PHE A 95 -6.38 4.60 2.00
N VAL A 96 -6.72 5.43 2.97
CA VAL A 96 -5.97 6.60 3.39
C VAL A 96 -5.45 6.33 4.80
N CYS A 97 -4.14 6.39 4.96
CA CYS A 97 -3.45 6.25 6.23
C CYS A 97 -2.68 7.54 6.51
N GLU A 98 -2.94 8.18 7.65
CA GLU A 98 -2.17 9.35 8.06
C GLU A 98 -0.94 8.95 8.88
N LEU A 99 0.15 9.68 8.71
CA LEU A 99 1.35 9.49 9.52
C LEU A 99 1.18 10.22 10.87
N PRO A 100 1.72 9.67 11.98
CA PRO A 100 2.40 8.36 12.10
C PRO A 100 1.45 7.20 12.47
N ASP A 101 0.16 7.48 12.71
CA ASP A 101 -0.75 6.55 13.39
C ASP A 101 -1.19 5.38 12.50
N GLY A 102 -1.55 5.66 11.24
CA GLY A 102 -1.94 4.62 10.27
C GLY A 102 -0.77 4.10 9.44
N ALA A 103 0.30 4.88 9.33
CA ALA A 103 1.50 4.51 8.58
C ALA A 103 2.77 5.04 9.25
N LYS A 104 3.78 4.18 9.33
CA LYS A 104 5.08 4.51 9.91
C LYS A 104 6.22 4.02 9.02
N PHE A 105 7.18 4.90 8.77
CA PHE A 105 8.43 4.56 8.10
C PHE A 105 9.56 4.40 9.13
N ILE A 106 10.32 3.31 9.00
CA ILE A 106 11.48 2.99 9.86
C ILE A 106 12.69 2.67 8.97
N TRP A 107 13.91 3.00 9.41
CA TRP A 107 15.15 2.85 8.64
C TRP A 107 16.38 2.70 9.52
#